data_AF-A0A518CHQ5-F1
#
_entry.id   AF-A0A518CHQ5-F1
#
_cell.length_a   1.000
_cell.length_b   1.000
_cell.length_c   1.000
_cell.angle_alpha   90.00
_cell.angle_beta   90.00
_cell.angle_gamma   90.00
#
_symmetry.space_group_name_H-M   'P 1'
#
loop_
_entity.id
_entity.type
_entity.pdbx_description
1 polymer ?
#
loop_
_entity_poly.entity_id
_entity_poly.type
_entity_poly.pdbx_seq_one_letter_code
_entity_poly.pdbx_strand_id
1 'polypeptide(L)'
;MFTMSLRKILFYIVVIGFSFCGPVFLQAAEDEISTDDMFVEDLLLMEDQWPYWAKQGEDITVEGRFKTMTRLNMTLQQSDLPFKPATGIEFNREHKDSNIVRLRGALTYDESENLFFRVSRFEHLRSLEEEDRQQNLQPGSSASEAFYNLARRFQNYGRFYEENDLLARAEELYTGGLQTERKQLRNDNYKGLFGLADRAGQLTRGRRYEFELRHEAFRKWGAEVLSGELNEAKFEEFLDTLLSQLPGASAPLPEVPAERKQQYETAPLDVYRQADGFARLELHRLFYADMVERFLLSQLAKDGSNGMDLAERLETLVPESTLVTKSIRQAGLEFKLKRVEQLTRSDMLSARRYFLEYEELEKAKEVVRRWLENRELRATEEGPAAVPQLARDRTEFLGDQKGAIELLLRTIRTYPDVESVKKELGEQGYAFLEGRWQNLAEWEAAQPDNSSENAMRQGFVVEGMTFEQVELTLGYPVTRLRSVSAQKVLEIWTFPQSQTSKILVTFDWTRGASRVSARVVKVEQQ
;
A
#
# COMPACT_ATOMS: atom_id res chain seq x y z
N MET A 1 67.00 40.83 8.47
CA MET A 1 65.76 41.59 8.17
C MET A 1 64.61 40.64 8.40
N PHE A 2 64.06 40.56 9.63
CA PHE A 2 62.87 41.31 10.11
C PHE A 2 61.65 41.04 9.19
N THR A 3 60.49 40.51 9.58
CA THR A 3 59.84 40.44 10.91
C THR A 3 58.61 39.51 10.88
N MET A 4 58.27 38.94 12.05
CA MET A 4 56.96 38.40 12.46
C MET A 4 55.85 39.48 12.50
N SER A 5 54.56 39.08 12.57
CA SER A 5 53.49 39.62 13.47
C SER A 5 52.08 39.33 12.87
N LEU A 6 51.15 38.53 13.43
CA LEU A 6 50.34 38.57 14.68
C LEU A 6 48.87 39.05 14.48
N ARG A 7 47.91 38.15 14.81
CA ARG A 7 46.60 38.29 15.51
C ARG A 7 45.44 39.19 15.00
N LYS A 8 44.22 38.61 15.00
CA LYS A 8 43.04 38.85 15.91
C LYS A 8 41.76 38.33 15.21
N ILE A 9 41.07 37.26 15.65
CA ILE A 9 40.10 37.10 16.76
C ILE A 9 39.00 38.18 16.81
N LEU A 10 37.77 37.79 16.47
CA LEU A 10 36.51 38.42 16.91
C LEU A 10 35.41 37.34 16.92
N PHE A 11 35.11 36.81 18.09
CA PHE A 11 33.87 36.08 18.38
C PHE A 11 32.91 37.07 19.06
N TYR A 12 31.74 37.27 18.46
CA TYR A 12 30.66 38.08 19.02
C TYR A 12 29.69 37.17 19.79
N ILE A 13 29.53 37.44 21.08
CA ILE A 13 28.47 36.88 21.93
C ILE A 13 27.24 37.77 21.76
N VAL A 14 26.11 37.18 21.36
CA VAL A 14 24.79 37.82 21.36
C VAL A 14 24.05 37.36 22.62
N VAL A 15 23.88 38.27 23.58
CA VAL A 15 23.01 38.10 24.74
C VAL A 15 21.64 38.66 24.39
N ILE A 16 20.62 37.82 24.35
CA ILE A 16 19.21 38.24 24.30
C ILE A 16 18.64 38.08 25.71
N GLY A 17 18.32 39.20 26.35
CA GLY A 17 17.63 39.23 27.64
C GLY A 17 16.12 39.07 27.48
N PHE A 18 15.53 38.22 28.31
CA PHE A 18 14.10 38.24 28.61
C PHE A 18 13.91 38.40 30.12
N SER A 19 13.31 39.52 30.51
CA SER A 19 12.85 39.81 31.87
C SER A 19 11.45 39.24 32.10
N PHE A 20 11.26 38.50 33.19
CA PHE A 20 9.96 38.40 33.86
C PHE A 20 10.17 38.35 35.39
N CYS A 21 9.52 39.26 36.09
CA CYS A 21 9.49 39.39 37.55
C CYS A 21 8.40 38.50 38.17
N GLY A 22 8.65 37.96 39.36
CA GLY A 22 7.63 37.46 40.30
C GLY A 22 8.15 36.46 41.34
N PRO A 23 8.22 36.79 42.65
CA PRO A 23 8.97 36.02 43.66
C PRO A 23 8.10 35.14 44.58
N VAL A 24 8.58 33.96 44.99
CA VAL A 24 8.22 33.30 46.27
C VAL A 24 9.39 32.41 46.74
N PHE A 25 9.74 32.57 48.02
CA PHE A 25 10.74 31.86 48.81
C PHE A 25 10.57 30.32 48.83
N LEU A 26 11.68 29.59 48.65
CA LEU A 26 12.02 28.42 49.46
C LEU A 26 13.53 28.17 49.38
N GLN A 27 14.17 28.19 50.54
CA GLN A 27 15.61 28.07 50.73
C GLN A 27 16.00 26.59 50.57
N ALA A 28 16.27 26.19 49.33
CA ALA A 28 16.99 24.95 49.01
C ALA A 28 18.46 25.31 48.81
N ALA A 29 19.37 24.52 49.37
CA ALA A 29 20.79 24.69 49.18
C ALA A 29 21.11 24.61 47.68
N GLU A 30 21.60 25.71 47.13
CA GLU A 30 22.09 25.84 45.76
C GLU A 30 23.38 25.03 45.63
N ASP A 31 23.27 23.78 45.16
CA ASP A 31 24.29 23.16 44.31
C ASP A 31 23.87 23.39 42.85
N GLU A 32 23.68 24.68 42.49
CA GLU A 32 23.60 25.07 41.09
C GLU A 32 25.02 24.98 40.54
N ILE A 33 25.24 24.08 39.57
CA ILE A 33 26.48 24.03 38.80
C ILE A 33 26.66 25.42 38.18
N SER A 34 27.57 26.20 38.76
CA SER A 34 27.95 27.50 38.23
C SER A 34 28.45 27.29 36.80
N THR A 35 28.04 28.14 35.87
CA THR A 35 28.51 28.15 34.47
C THR A 35 30.02 28.30 34.28
N ASP A 36 30.79 28.41 35.37
CA ASP A 36 32.25 28.55 35.41
C ASP A 36 32.99 27.24 35.80
N ASP A 37 32.28 26.13 36.02
CA ASP A 37 32.92 24.83 36.31
C ASP A 37 33.40 24.14 35.01
N MET A 38 34.71 23.99 34.86
CA MET A 38 35.32 23.27 33.74
C MET A 38 35.51 21.78 34.08
N PHE A 39 35.26 20.89 33.13
CA PHE A 39 35.69 19.51 33.27
C PHE A 39 37.20 19.40 32.96
N VAL A 40 37.89 18.42 33.54
CA VAL A 40 39.34 18.24 33.34
C VAL A 40 39.74 18.12 31.86
N GLU A 41 38.85 17.56 31.02
CA GLU A 41 39.05 17.53 29.57
C GLU A 41 39.17 18.94 28.98
N ASP A 42 38.30 19.87 29.36
CA ASP A 42 38.32 21.26 28.88
C ASP A 42 39.60 21.98 29.33
N LEU A 43 40.07 21.69 30.56
CA LEU A 43 41.34 22.22 31.05
C LEU A 43 42.50 21.75 30.17
N LEU A 44 42.55 20.46 29.84
CA LEU A 44 43.61 19.85 29.01
C LEU A 44 43.56 20.35 27.57
N LEU A 45 42.36 20.56 27.00
CA LEU A 45 42.22 21.15 25.66
C LEU A 45 42.79 22.57 25.56
N MET A 46 42.97 23.25 26.69
CA MET A 46 43.52 24.60 26.77
C MET A 46 44.96 24.63 27.30
N GLU A 47 45.70 23.52 27.22
CA GLU A 47 47.09 23.41 27.70
C GLU A 47 48.02 24.51 27.18
N ASP A 48 47.91 24.88 25.91
CA ASP A 48 48.68 25.98 25.31
C ASP A 48 48.43 27.36 25.96
N GLN A 49 47.31 27.53 26.65
CA GLN A 49 46.93 28.77 27.34
C GLN A 49 47.40 28.80 28.79
N TRP A 50 47.80 27.66 29.36
CA TRP A 50 48.17 27.56 30.76
C TRP A 50 49.28 28.54 31.19
N PRO A 51 50.36 28.78 30.40
CA PRO A 51 51.37 29.76 30.78
C PRO A 51 50.85 31.20 30.89
N TYR A 52 49.81 31.53 30.13
CA TYR A 52 49.16 32.83 30.20
C TYR A 52 48.27 32.92 31.44
N TRP A 53 47.45 31.91 31.71
CA TRP A 53 46.61 31.85 32.91
C TRP A 53 47.44 31.87 34.19
N ALA A 54 48.60 31.18 34.19
CA ALA A 54 49.52 31.18 35.32
C ALA A 54 50.09 32.57 35.65
N LYS A 55 50.21 33.45 34.65
CA LYS A 55 50.64 34.84 34.83
C LYS A 55 49.51 35.76 35.29
N GLN A 56 48.28 35.50 34.86
CA GLN A 56 47.10 36.26 35.31
C GLN A 56 46.71 35.88 36.74
N GLY A 57 46.92 34.62 37.13
CA GLY A 57 46.49 34.10 38.43
C GLY A 57 44.96 34.04 38.55
N GLU A 58 44.26 33.81 37.43
CA GLU A 58 42.81 33.66 37.43
C GLU A 58 42.42 32.36 38.13
N ASP A 59 41.45 32.45 39.03
CA ASP A 59 40.85 31.30 39.71
C ASP A 59 39.86 30.63 38.75
N ILE A 60 40.08 29.36 38.46
CA ILE A 60 39.18 28.50 37.69
C ILE A 60 38.74 27.32 38.56
N THR A 61 37.55 26.77 38.26
CA THR A 61 37.06 25.55 38.90
C THR A 61 37.21 24.38 37.93
N VAL A 62 37.77 23.27 38.42
CA VAL A 62 38.06 22.07 37.64
C VAL A 62 37.46 20.85 38.34
N GLU A 63 36.67 20.07 37.62
CA GLU A 63 36.15 18.78 38.08
C GLU A 63 36.85 17.61 37.37
N GLY A 64 37.20 16.55 38.10
CA GLY A 64 37.77 15.33 37.51
C GLY A 64 38.03 14.21 38.51
N ARG A 65 38.56 13.07 38.04
CA ARG A 65 38.98 11.97 38.91
C ARG A 65 40.43 12.13 39.33
N PHE A 66 40.75 11.99 40.61
CA PHE A 66 42.15 11.89 41.02
C PHE A 66 42.71 10.49 40.74
N LYS A 67 43.96 10.45 40.24
CA LYS A 67 44.75 9.23 40.06
C LYS A 67 45.56 8.91 41.32
N THR A 68 46.21 9.93 41.89
CA THR A 68 46.96 9.83 43.15
C THR A 68 46.64 11.03 44.01
N MET A 69 46.51 10.83 45.33
CA MET A 69 46.21 11.92 46.27
C MET A 69 46.90 11.65 47.61
N THR A 70 47.66 12.65 48.04
CA THR A 70 48.26 12.78 49.38
C THR A 70 47.74 14.08 50.01
N ARG A 71 48.03 14.35 51.29
CA ARG A 71 47.58 15.59 51.94
C ARG A 71 48.06 16.88 51.26
N LEU A 72 49.20 16.83 50.57
CA LEU A 72 49.88 18.02 50.02
C LEU A 72 50.03 18.00 48.50
N ASN A 73 49.65 16.93 47.83
CA ASN A 73 49.80 16.80 46.39
C ASN A 73 48.77 15.83 45.83
N MET A 74 48.29 16.12 44.63
CA MET A 74 47.33 15.31 43.90
C MET A 74 47.60 15.40 42.40
N THR A 75 47.26 14.35 41.67
CA THR A 75 47.23 14.35 40.20
C THR A 75 45.89 13.85 39.73
N LEU A 76 45.31 14.49 38.72
CA LEU A 76 44.10 14.00 38.08
C LEU A 76 44.43 12.84 37.11
N GLN A 77 43.45 11.99 36.83
CA GLN A 77 43.57 10.93 35.85
C GLN A 77 43.60 11.55 34.44
N GLN A 78 44.48 11.03 33.58
CA GLN A 78 44.79 11.58 32.25
C GLN A 78 45.38 13.01 32.26
N SER A 79 45.84 13.51 33.40
CA SER A 79 46.57 14.79 33.49
C SER A 79 47.88 14.61 34.24
N ASP A 80 48.96 15.12 33.67
CA ASP A 80 50.28 15.14 34.32
C ASP A 80 50.52 16.41 35.15
N LEU A 81 49.56 17.35 35.16
CA LEU A 81 49.62 18.58 35.93
C LEU A 81 49.50 18.27 37.44
N PRO A 82 50.48 18.67 38.27
CA PRO A 82 50.37 18.50 39.71
C PRO A 82 49.43 19.55 40.33
N PHE A 83 48.61 19.12 41.29
CA PHE A 83 47.70 19.95 42.06
C PHE A 83 48.21 20.04 43.50
N LYS A 84 48.51 21.24 43.98
CA LYS A 84 49.05 21.48 45.33
C LYS A 84 48.08 22.39 46.11
N PRO A 85 47.76 22.09 47.38
CA PRO A 85 46.87 22.93 48.16
C PRO A 85 47.55 24.25 48.55
N ALA A 86 46.77 25.34 48.60
CA ALA A 86 47.20 26.58 49.22
C ALA A 86 47.35 26.41 50.75
N THR A 87 48.06 27.34 51.38
CA THR A 87 48.31 27.30 52.83
C THR A 87 47.00 27.18 53.63
N GLY A 88 46.91 26.15 54.49
CA GLY A 88 45.74 25.90 55.33
C GLY A 88 44.68 24.99 54.71
N ILE A 89 44.90 24.48 53.50
CA ILE A 89 44.03 23.51 52.83
C ILE A 89 44.72 22.14 52.84
N GLU A 90 43.97 21.09 53.09
CA GLU A 90 44.43 19.71 52.99
C GLU A 90 43.50 18.92 52.09
N PHE A 91 44.07 18.05 51.24
CA PHE A 91 43.28 17.10 50.47
C PHE A 91 42.85 15.94 51.36
N ASN A 92 41.57 15.94 51.74
CA ASN A 92 40.98 14.98 52.66
C ASN A 92 39.96 14.08 51.95
N ARG A 93 40.02 12.77 52.24
CA ARG A 93 39.04 11.81 51.69
C ARG A 93 37.79 11.77 52.54
N GLU A 94 36.81 12.59 52.20
CA GLU A 94 35.46 12.52 52.82
C GLU A 94 34.65 11.31 52.34
N HIS A 95 34.66 11.01 51.04
CA HIS A 95 33.95 9.88 50.44
C HIS A 95 34.91 8.74 50.07
N LYS A 96 34.96 7.67 50.87
CA LYS A 96 35.95 6.58 50.67
C LYS A 96 35.83 5.87 49.32
N ASP A 97 34.63 5.83 48.76
CA ASP A 97 34.31 5.08 47.54
C ASP A 97 34.27 5.97 46.28
N SER A 98 34.63 7.25 46.42
CA SER A 98 34.73 8.19 45.30
C SER A 98 36.18 8.57 45.05
N ASN A 99 36.50 8.80 43.78
CA ASN A 99 37.72 9.45 43.35
C ASN A 99 37.46 10.78 42.65
N ILE A 100 36.23 11.30 42.70
CA ILE A 100 35.80 12.49 42.00
C ILE A 100 36.01 13.71 42.88
N VAL A 101 36.66 14.75 42.35
CA VAL A 101 36.95 15.98 43.09
C VAL A 101 36.59 17.19 42.26
N ARG A 102 36.18 18.26 42.96
CA ARG A 102 36.05 19.61 42.41
C ARG A 102 37.07 20.51 43.08
N LEU A 103 37.85 21.21 42.27
CA LEU A 103 39.00 21.99 42.68
C LEU A 103 38.84 23.40 42.17
N ARG A 104 38.89 24.39 43.06
CA ARG A 104 39.00 25.80 42.65
C ARG A 104 40.40 26.28 42.95
N GLY A 105 40.97 27.08 42.06
CA GLY A 105 42.29 27.66 42.24
C GLY A 105 42.87 28.19 40.96
N ALA A 106 44.16 28.50 40.96
CA ALA A 106 44.83 29.11 39.82
C ALA A 106 46.07 28.31 39.43
N LEU A 107 46.38 28.29 38.14
CA LEU A 107 47.68 27.85 37.65
C LEU A 107 48.78 28.78 38.15
N THR A 108 49.94 28.24 38.48
CA THR A 108 51.10 29.03 38.92
C THR A 108 52.40 28.25 38.71
N TYR A 109 53.53 28.91 38.95
CA TYR A 109 54.86 28.31 38.86
C TYR A 109 55.45 28.11 40.25
N ASP A 110 56.17 27.02 40.46
CA ASP A 110 57.00 26.86 41.64
C ASP A 110 58.38 27.52 41.48
N GLU A 111 59.21 27.46 42.52
CA GLU A 111 60.56 28.05 42.52
C GLU A 111 61.48 27.46 41.43
N SER A 112 61.15 26.27 40.92
CA SER A 112 61.87 25.58 39.84
C SER A 112 61.23 25.81 38.47
N GLU A 113 60.35 26.81 38.34
CA GLU A 113 59.58 27.14 37.14
C GLU A 113 58.69 25.99 36.62
N ASN A 114 58.34 25.01 37.47
CA ASN A 114 57.39 23.98 37.08
C ASN A 114 55.96 24.49 37.27
N LEU A 115 55.15 24.31 36.25
CA LEU A 115 53.74 24.66 36.28
C LEU A 115 52.96 23.69 37.19
N PHE A 116 52.13 24.21 38.07
CA PHE A 116 51.21 23.44 38.89
C PHE A 116 49.92 24.20 39.14
N PHE A 117 48.87 23.49 39.54
CA PHE A 117 47.60 24.09 39.94
C PHE A 117 47.56 24.31 41.45
N ARG A 118 47.51 25.56 41.89
CA ARG A 118 47.41 25.92 43.31
C ARG A 118 45.94 25.95 43.74
N VAL A 119 45.51 24.91 44.45
CA VAL A 119 44.12 24.70 44.88
C VAL A 119 43.79 25.61 46.08
N SER A 120 42.87 26.55 45.89
CA SER A 120 42.30 27.45 46.91
C SER A 120 41.00 26.93 47.52
N ARG A 121 40.34 25.95 46.90
CA ARG A 121 39.22 25.20 47.50
C ARG A 121 39.23 23.76 46.98
N PHE A 122 39.10 22.81 47.89
CA PHE A 122 39.01 21.38 47.59
C PHE A 122 37.66 20.85 48.05
N GLU A 123 36.98 20.13 47.18
CA GLU A 123 35.72 19.45 47.47
C GLU A 123 35.81 18.01 46.97
N HIS A 124 35.59 17.05 47.87
CA HIS A 124 35.49 15.65 47.51
C HIS A 124 34.03 15.35 47.18
N LEU A 125 33.74 15.01 45.93
CA LEU A 125 32.40 14.70 45.48
C LEU A 125 32.06 13.23 45.71
N ARG A 126 30.77 12.91 45.72
CA ARG A 126 30.29 11.52 45.79
C ARG A 126 30.57 10.82 44.47
N SER A 127 30.51 9.49 44.48
CA SER A 127 30.56 8.74 43.24
C SER A 127 29.29 8.96 42.43
N LEU A 128 29.40 8.86 41.11
CA LEU A 128 28.26 9.04 40.20
C LEU A 128 27.14 8.03 40.49
N GLU A 129 27.48 6.81 40.92
CA GLU A 129 26.53 5.77 41.32
C GLU A 129 25.78 6.12 42.61
N GLU A 130 26.39 6.87 43.53
CA GLU A 130 25.74 7.32 44.75
C GLU A 130 24.83 8.52 44.49
N GLU A 131 25.24 9.45 43.63
CA GLU A 131 24.39 10.54 43.15
C GLU A 131 23.14 10.01 42.43
N ASP A 132 23.32 9.04 41.53
CA ASP A 132 22.22 8.37 40.83
C ASP A 132 21.26 7.64 41.79
N ARG A 133 21.78 6.93 42.80
CA ARG A 133 20.94 6.34 43.86
C ARG A 133 20.14 7.40 44.61
N GLN A 134 20.73 8.54 44.93
CA GLN A 134 20.04 9.60 45.65
C GLN A 134 19.00 10.33 44.81
N GLN A 135 19.28 10.54 43.53
CA GLN A 135 18.31 11.06 42.58
C GLN A 135 17.04 10.21 42.56
N ASN A 136 17.18 8.89 42.68
CA ASN A 136 16.03 7.98 42.76
C ASN A 136 15.29 7.98 44.11
N LEU A 137 15.91 8.50 45.18
CA LEU A 137 15.34 8.50 46.54
C LEU A 137 14.65 9.82 46.92
N GLN A 138 14.93 10.92 46.23
CA GLN A 138 14.36 12.23 46.57
C GLN A 138 12.90 12.36 46.10
N PRO A 139 11.93 12.62 47.01
CA PRO A 139 10.55 12.93 46.63
C PRO A 139 10.53 14.26 45.86
N GLY A 140 10.07 14.25 44.60
CA GLY A 140 10.13 15.42 43.72
C GLY A 140 11.31 15.43 42.74
N SER A 141 12.15 14.39 42.74
CA SER A 141 13.20 14.15 41.73
C SER A 141 12.69 13.95 40.28
N SER A 142 11.39 14.12 40.07
CA SER A 142 10.71 14.26 38.79
C SER A 142 11.00 15.59 38.08
N ALA A 143 12.07 16.31 38.42
CA ALA A 143 12.54 17.43 37.63
C ALA A 143 13.42 16.88 36.51
N SER A 144 13.00 17.05 35.25
CA SER A 144 13.74 16.57 34.08
C SER A 144 15.17 17.10 34.02
N GLU A 145 15.40 18.32 34.51
CA GLU A 145 16.72 18.95 34.52
C GLU A 145 17.74 18.20 35.39
N ALA A 146 17.31 17.63 36.52
CA ALA A 146 18.19 16.86 37.38
C ALA A 146 18.69 15.58 36.68
N PHE A 147 17.84 14.92 35.90
CA PHE A 147 18.24 13.80 35.04
C PHE A 147 19.26 14.23 33.99
N TYR A 148 19.07 15.38 33.34
CA TYR A 148 19.99 15.84 32.29
C TYR A 148 21.34 16.30 32.84
N ASN A 149 21.35 16.98 33.98
CA ASN A 149 22.59 17.34 34.67
C ASN A 149 23.42 16.09 34.97
N LEU A 150 22.80 15.08 35.57
CA LEU A 150 23.49 13.83 35.89
C LEU A 150 23.91 13.09 34.63
N ALA A 151 23.04 13.01 33.61
CA ALA A 151 23.37 12.39 32.33
C ALA A 151 24.57 13.05 31.64
N ARG A 152 24.64 14.39 31.63
CA ARG A 152 25.79 15.14 31.09
C ARG A 152 27.08 14.78 31.82
N ARG A 153 27.04 14.69 33.15
CA ARG A 153 28.20 14.26 33.95
C ARG A 153 28.61 12.83 33.59
N PHE A 154 27.71 11.87 33.66
CA PHE A 154 28.01 10.48 33.23
C PHE A 154 28.56 10.42 31.80
N GLN A 155 28.02 11.20 30.88
CA GLN A 155 28.49 11.27 29.49
C GLN A 155 29.90 11.84 29.39
N ASN A 156 30.21 12.95 30.07
CA ASN A 156 31.54 13.56 30.05
C ASN A 156 32.59 12.59 30.60
N TYR A 157 32.33 11.98 31.76
CA TYR A 157 33.23 11.00 32.35
C TYR A 157 33.37 9.76 31.46
N GLY A 158 32.26 9.24 30.93
CA GLY A 158 32.27 8.06 30.06
C GLY A 158 33.00 8.29 28.74
N ARG A 159 32.93 9.50 28.16
CA ARG A 159 33.66 9.85 26.94
C ARG A 159 35.15 10.00 27.21
N PHE A 160 35.50 10.82 28.20
CA PHE A 160 36.89 11.15 28.49
C PHE A 160 37.69 9.96 29.02
N TYR A 161 37.09 9.16 29.91
CA TYR A 161 37.73 7.96 30.46
C TYR A 161 37.45 6.67 29.68
N GLU A 162 36.74 6.76 28.55
CA GLU A 162 36.39 5.63 27.66
C GLU A 162 35.59 4.52 28.37
N GLU A 163 34.71 4.90 29.30
CA GLU A 163 33.91 3.97 30.11
C GLU A 163 32.51 3.77 29.51
N ASN A 164 32.33 2.65 28.79
CA ASN A 164 31.07 2.33 28.13
C ASN A 164 29.87 2.20 29.08
N ASP A 165 30.08 1.71 30.31
CA ASP A 165 29.01 1.56 31.31
C ASP A 165 28.45 2.93 31.73
N LEU A 166 29.31 3.95 31.86
CA LEU A 166 28.87 5.31 32.15
C LEU A 166 28.11 5.92 30.97
N LEU A 167 28.53 5.65 29.74
CA LEU A 167 27.83 6.11 28.54
C LEU A 167 26.44 5.48 28.43
N ALA A 168 26.31 4.19 28.73
CA ALA A 168 25.03 3.49 28.78
C ALA A 168 24.13 4.10 29.88
N ARG A 169 24.68 4.35 31.07
CA ARG A 169 23.91 4.97 32.16
C ARG A 169 23.50 6.42 31.85
N ALA A 170 24.34 7.20 31.17
CA ALA A 170 23.99 8.53 30.68
C ALA A 170 22.77 8.47 29.75
N GLU A 171 22.73 7.50 28.85
CA GLU A 171 21.60 7.31 27.92
C GLU A 171 20.29 6.94 28.65
N GLU A 172 20.38 6.09 29.67
CA GLU A 172 19.23 5.78 30.55
C GLU A 172 18.72 7.02 31.28
N LEU A 173 19.63 7.85 31.80
CA LEU A 173 19.28 9.10 32.49
C LEU A 173 18.65 10.12 31.53
N TYR A 174 19.20 10.31 30.33
CA TYR A 174 18.58 11.14 29.29
C TYR A 174 17.17 10.65 28.96
N THR A 175 17.00 9.34 28.82
CA THR A 175 15.69 8.72 28.57
C THR A 175 14.73 8.98 29.74
N GLY A 176 15.19 8.86 30.99
CA GLY A 176 14.40 9.16 32.19
C GLY A 176 13.96 10.63 32.28
N GLY A 177 14.84 11.56 31.92
CA GLY A 177 14.51 12.99 31.83
C GLY A 177 13.43 13.25 30.78
N LEU A 178 13.58 12.67 29.58
CA LEU A 178 12.60 12.82 28.50
C LEU A 178 11.25 12.13 28.83
N GLN A 179 11.26 10.99 29.54
CA GLN A 179 10.04 10.35 30.05
C GLN A 179 9.31 11.22 31.07
N THR A 180 10.07 11.94 31.89
CA THR A 180 9.53 12.89 32.87
C THR A 180 8.84 14.06 32.16
N GLU A 181 9.49 14.67 31.17
CA GLU A 181 8.86 15.71 30.34
C GLU A 181 7.65 15.19 29.59
N ARG A 182 7.73 13.97 29.04
CA ARG A 182 6.59 13.33 28.39
C ARG A 182 5.39 13.26 29.34
N LYS A 183 5.57 12.87 30.59
CA LYS A 183 4.47 12.80 31.58
C LYS A 183 3.84 14.17 31.87
N GLN A 184 4.59 15.26 31.70
CA GLN A 184 4.10 16.63 31.88
C GLN A 184 3.32 17.15 30.66
N LEU A 185 3.54 16.58 29.48
CA LEU A 185 2.78 16.95 28.28
C LEU A 185 1.31 16.51 28.37
N ARG A 186 0.42 17.39 27.94
CA ARG A 186 -1.01 17.07 27.76
C ARG A 186 -1.19 15.92 26.76
N ASN A 187 -2.25 15.15 26.96
CA ASN A 187 -2.49 13.94 26.17
C ASN A 187 -2.74 14.21 24.67
N ASP A 188 -3.13 15.42 24.27
CA ASP A 188 -3.40 15.84 22.89
C ASP A 188 -2.22 16.54 22.21
N ASN A 189 -1.12 16.84 22.92
CA ASN A 189 -0.04 17.65 22.38
C ASN A 189 0.97 16.85 21.53
N TYR A 190 0.58 16.48 20.30
CA TYR A 190 1.48 15.77 19.38
C TYR A 190 2.70 16.59 18.96
N LYS A 191 2.58 17.93 18.84
CA LYS A 191 3.72 18.82 18.52
C LYS A 191 4.80 18.78 19.59
N GLY A 192 4.39 18.76 20.87
CA GLY A 192 5.29 18.55 22.00
C GLY A 192 6.01 17.20 21.92
N LEU A 193 5.31 16.14 21.49
CA LEU A 193 5.93 14.82 21.30
C LEU A 193 6.96 14.79 20.19
N PHE A 194 6.72 15.48 19.06
CA PHE A 194 7.74 15.63 18.02
C PHE A 194 8.98 16.36 18.54
N GLY A 195 8.80 17.44 19.28
CA GLY A 195 9.93 18.16 19.91
C GLY A 195 10.72 17.28 20.89
N LEU A 196 10.05 16.44 21.67
CA LEU A 196 10.73 15.46 22.53
C LEU A 196 11.45 14.37 21.72
N ALA A 197 10.87 13.92 20.62
CA ALA A 197 11.49 12.92 19.76
C ALA A 197 12.76 13.45 19.10
N ASP A 198 12.74 14.70 18.60
CA ASP A 198 13.92 15.35 18.03
C ASP A 198 15.04 15.47 19.06
N ARG A 199 14.70 15.88 20.29
CA ARG A 199 15.67 15.90 21.40
C ARG A 199 16.18 14.50 21.76
N ALA A 200 15.32 13.49 21.76
CA ALA A 200 15.75 12.11 21.98
C ALA A 200 16.78 11.68 20.93
N GLY A 201 16.57 12.00 19.66
CA GLY A 201 17.53 11.73 18.59
C GLY A 201 18.88 12.46 18.72
N GLN A 202 18.91 13.59 19.44
CA GLN A 202 20.14 14.34 19.73
C GLN A 202 20.87 13.83 20.98
N LEU A 203 20.12 13.41 22.01
CA LEU A 203 20.66 13.08 23.34
C LEU A 203 20.97 11.60 23.52
N THR A 204 20.25 10.72 22.82
CA THR A 204 20.37 9.26 22.94
C THR A 204 21.00 8.66 21.68
N ARG A 205 21.83 7.63 21.84
CA ARG A 205 22.47 6.95 20.71
C ARG A 205 21.51 5.95 20.05
N GLY A 206 20.66 5.32 20.84
CA GLY A 206 19.61 4.43 20.40
C GLY A 206 18.38 5.21 19.97
N ARG A 207 18.07 5.18 18.66
CA ARG A 207 16.83 5.78 18.09
C ARG A 207 15.54 5.10 18.58
N ARG A 208 15.63 4.17 19.53
CA ARG A 208 14.52 3.41 20.10
C ARG A 208 13.49 4.34 20.72
N TYR A 209 13.90 5.21 21.63
CA TYR A 209 12.97 6.08 22.35
C TYR A 209 12.50 7.26 21.47
N GLU A 210 13.38 7.77 20.59
CA GLU A 210 13.01 8.69 19.50
C GLU A 210 11.81 8.14 18.72
N PHE A 211 11.93 6.91 18.20
CA PHE A 211 10.87 6.31 17.40
C PHE A 211 9.60 5.99 18.18
N GLU A 212 9.68 5.70 19.48
CA GLU A 212 8.50 5.55 20.34
C GLU A 212 7.72 6.86 20.46
N LEU A 213 8.42 7.97 20.70
CA LEU A 213 7.81 9.30 20.79
C LEU A 213 7.25 9.76 19.44
N ARG A 214 7.99 9.58 18.33
CA ARG A 214 7.48 9.91 16.98
C ARG A 214 6.23 9.13 16.66
N HIS A 215 6.26 7.82 16.93
CA HIS A 215 5.11 6.98 16.64
C HIS A 215 3.87 7.40 17.45
N GLU A 216 4.04 7.68 18.75
CA GLU A 216 2.97 8.22 19.58
C GLU A 216 2.45 9.57 19.05
N ALA A 217 3.35 10.47 18.63
CA ALA A 217 2.99 11.76 18.04
C ALA A 217 2.13 11.59 16.80
N PHE A 218 2.55 10.74 15.86
CA PHE A 218 1.79 10.47 14.64
C PHE A 218 0.43 9.84 14.91
N ARG A 219 0.31 8.94 15.89
CA ARG A 219 -1.00 8.37 16.25
C ARG A 219 -1.98 9.45 16.73
N LYS A 220 -1.49 10.42 17.50
CA LYS A 220 -2.32 11.53 17.98
C LYS A 220 -2.67 12.52 16.86
N TRP A 221 -1.68 12.87 16.04
CA TRP A 221 -1.91 13.73 14.88
C TRP A 221 -2.87 13.08 13.87
N GLY A 222 -2.71 11.80 13.57
CA GLY A 222 -3.63 11.05 12.70
C GLY A 222 -5.05 11.01 13.25
N ALA A 223 -5.22 10.82 14.56
CA ALA A 223 -6.54 10.90 15.20
C ALA A 223 -7.17 12.30 15.06
N GLU A 224 -6.40 13.38 15.19
CA GLU A 224 -6.86 14.76 14.95
C GLU A 224 -7.28 14.98 13.49
N VAL A 225 -6.47 14.52 12.54
CA VAL A 225 -6.73 14.64 11.10
C VAL A 225 -8.02 13.88 10.71
N LEU A 226 -8.23 12.69 11.27
CA LEU A 226 -9.40 11.86 10.98
C LEU A 226 -10.67 12.28 11.72
N SER A 227 -10.56 12.95 12.87
CA SER A 227 -11.72 13.42 13.66
C SER A 227 -12.19 14.82 13.32
N GLY A 228 -11.33 15.64 12.71
CA GLY A 228 -11.67 16.97 12.22
C GLY A 228 -12.51 16.96 10.94
N GLU A 229 -12.66 18.15 10.34
CA GLU A 229 -13.21 18.27 8.98
C GLU A 229 -12.25 17.58 8.00
N LEU A 230 -12.77 16.56 7.31
CA LEU A 230 -12.02 15.79 6.33
C LEU A 230 -11.47 16.72 5.25
N ASN A 231 -10.15 16.88 5.25
CA ASN A 231 -9.45 17.75 4.34
C ASN A 231 -8.29 16.97 3.72
N GLU A 232 -8.35 16.81 2.40
CA GLU A 232 -7.38 16.04 1.65
C GLU A 232 -5.96 16.62 1.72
N ALA A 233 -5.81 17.94 1.61
CA ALA A 233 -4.51 18.59 1.70
C ALA A 233 -3.85 18.38 3.08
N LYS A 234 -4.63 18.43 4.16
CA LYS A 234 -4.11 18.14 5.51
C LYS A 234 -3.72 16.68 5.69
N PHE A 235 -4.47 15.76 5.07
CA PHE A 235 -4.15 14.34 5.12
C PHE A 235 -2.89 14.02 4.30
N GLU A 236 -2.72 14.65 3.14
CA GLU A 236 -1.50 14.52 2.33
C GLU A 236 -0.27 15.06 3.07
N GLU A 237 -0.36 16.24 3.70
CA GLU A 237 0.71 16.79 4.56
C GLU A 237 1.08 15.82 5.71
N PHE A 238 0.07 15.21 6.33
CA PHE A 238 0.26 14.20 7.35
C PHE A 238 1.00 12.97 6.80
N LEU A 239 0.59 12.43 5.65
CA LEU A 239 1.23 11.28 5.03
C LEU A 239 2.68 11.56 4.61
N ASP A 240 2.94 12.72 4.01
CA ASP A 240 4.30 13.12 3.60
C ASP A 240 5.24 13.22 4.81
N THR A 241 4.74 13.80 5.90
CA THR A 241 5.51 13.90 7.14
C THR A 241 5.70 12.52 7.78
N LEU A 242 4.69 11.66 7.74
CA LEU A 242 4.76 10.29 8.24
C LEU A 242 5.80 9.48 7.47
N LEU A 243 5.76 9.51 6.13
CA LEU A 243 6.67 8.77 5.26
C LEU A 243 8.13 9.24 5.40
N SER A 244 8.36 10.54 5.68
CA SER A 244 9.70 11.07 5.90
C SER A 244 10.30 10.74 7.27
N GLN A 245 9.46 10.54 8.31
CA GLN A 245 9.94 10.33 9.68
C GLN A 245 9.80 8.90 10.21
N LEU A 246 8.95 8.07 9.59
CA LEU A 246 8.77 6.66 9.93
C LEU A 246 9.24 5.78 8.75
N PRO A 247 10.50 5.32 8.76
CA PRO A 247 11.13 4.71 7.58
C PRO A 247 10.46 3.42 7.08
N GLY A 248 9.72 2.71 7.93
CA GLY A 248 9.00 1.50 7.53
C GLY A 248 7.68 1.77 6.80
N ALA A 249 7.14 2.99 6.86
CA ALA A 249 5.79 3.29 6.36
C ALA A 249 5.64 3.17 4.83
N SER A 250 6.71 3.37 4.08
CA SER A 250 6.71 3.35 2.61
C SER A 250 6.85 1.95 2.02
N ALA A 251 7.27 0.96 2.80
CA ALA A 251 7.55 -0.39 2.32
C ALA A 251 6.32 -1.29 2.46
N PRO A 252 5.68 -1.74 1.36
CA PRO A 252 4.55 -2.66 1.43
C PRO A 252 4.92 -3.97 2.12
N LEU A 253 4.00 -4.51 2.91
CA LEU A 253 4.19 -5.81 3.55
C LEU A 253 3.69 -6.93 2.63
N PRO A 254 4.51 -7.96 2.34
CA PRO A 254 4.09 -9.08 1.51
C PRO A 254 2.99 -9.91 2.17
N GLU A 255 3.06 -10.05 3.50
CA GLU A 255 2.02 -10.65 4.32
C GLU A 255 2.03 -9.99 5.70
N VAL A 256 0.84 -9.67 6.21
CA VAL A 256 0.67 -9.15 7.57
C VAL A 256 0.19 -10.29 8.45
N PRO A 257 0.97 -10.76 9.44
CA PRO A 257 0.50 -11.74 10.40
C PRO A 257 -0.75 -11.21 11.13
N ALA A 258 -1.90 -11.87 10.95
CA ALA A 258 -3.19 -11.42 11.47
C ALA A 258 -3.16 -11.16 12.99
N GLU A 259 -2.45 -12.01 13.73
CA GLU A 259 -2.27 -11.88 15.18
C GLU A 259 -1.54 -10.59 15.56
N ARG A 260 -0.45 -10.24 14.85
CA ARG A 260 0.33 -9.02 15.10
C ARG A 260 -0.50 -7.77 14.79
N LYS A 261 -1.25 -7.79 13.68
CA LYS A 261 -2.20 -6.71 13.34
C LYS A 261 -3.22 -6.51 14.46
N GLN A 262 -3.85 -7.58 14.93
CA GLN A 262 -4.84 -7.53 16.00
C GLN A 262 -4.25 -7.03 17.34
N GLN A 263 -3.07 -7.53 17.74
CA GLN A 263 -2.37 -7.06 18.93
C GLN A 263 -2.08 -5.56 18.83
N TYR A 264 -1.56 -5.12 17.68
CA TYR A 264 -1.23 -3.73 17.43
C TYR A 264 -2.47 -2.82 17.40
N GLU A 265 -3.58 -3.26 16.81
CA GLU A 265 -4.86 -2.52 16.83
C GLU A 265 -5.40 -2.34 18.26
N THR A 266 -5.20 -3.33 19.13
CA THR A 266 -5.68 -3.32 20.52
C THR A 266 -4.82 -2.46 21.43
N ALA A 267 -3.49 -2.60 21.36
CA ALA A 267 -2.54 -1.94 22.25
C ALA A 267 -1.33 -1.38 21.49
N PRO A 268 -1.52 -0.39 20.60
CA PRO A 268 -0.52 0.01 19.61
C PRO A 268 0.78 0.51 20.23
N LEU A 269 0.69 1.31 21.30
CA LEU A 269 1.87 1.88 21.96
C LEU A 269 2.66 0.81 22.72
N ASP A 270 1.99 -0.13 23.37
CA ASP A 270 2.67 -1.17 24.15
C ASP A 270 3.33 -2.21 23.25
N VAL A 271 2.64 -2.65 22.19
CA VAL A 271 3.20 -3.53 21.16
C VAL A 271 4.41 -2.85 20.50
N TYR A 272 4.31 -1.56 20.18
CA TYR A 272 5.42 -0.83 19.57
C TYR A 272 6.63 -0.66 20.50
N ARG A 273 6.41 -0.42 21.80
CA ARG A 273 7.49 -0.34 22.80
C ARG A 273 8.23 -1.67 22.93
N GLN A 274 7.51 -2.79 22.88
CA GLN A 274 8.08 -4.14 23.00
C GLN A 274 8.76 -4.63 21.72
N ALA A 275 8.34 -4.12 20.55
CA ALA A 275 8.90 -4.47 19.26
C ALA A 275 10.38 -4.09 19.12
N ASP A 276 11.14 -4.96 18.46
CA ASP A 276 12.52 -4.70 18.04
C ASP A 276 12.58 -3.76 16.82
N GLY A 277 13.78 -3.49 16.32
CA GLY A 277 13.99 -2.57 15.20
C GLY A 277 13.26 -2.99 13.92
N PHE A 278 13.23 -4.28 13.59
CA PHE A 278 12.60 -4.79 12.37
C PHE A 278 11.08 -4.78 12.51
N ALA A 279 10.55 -5.31 13.61
CA ALA A 279 9.12 -5.32 13.89
C ALA A 279 8.54 -3.89 13.91
N ARG A 280 9.28 -2.88 14.39
CA ARG A 280 8.83 -1.48 14.34
C ARG A 280 8.63 -0.95 12.93
N LEU A 281 9.47 -1.35 11.97
CA LEU A 281 9.30 -0.94 10.57
C LEU A 281 7.99 -1.50 10.01
N GLU A 282 7.67 -2.76 10.32
CA GLU A 282 6.39 -3.33 9.94
C GLU A 282 5.22 -2.61 10.62
N LEU A 283 5.35 -2.25 11.90
CA LEU A 283 4.34 -1.47 12.62
C LEU A 283 4.16 -0.05 12.04
N HIS A 284 5.22 0.57 11.48
CA HIS A 284 5.10 1.83 10.73
C HIS A 284 4.20 1.65 9.52
N ARG A 285 4.43 0.57 8.74
CA ARG A 285 3.60 0.27 7.57
C ARG A 285 2.17 -0.04 7.96
N LEU A 286 1.94 -0.81 9.01
CA LEU A 286 0.59 -1.12 9.50
C LEU A 286 -0.15 0.13 9.94
N PHE A 287 0.53 1.04 10.63
CA PHE A 287 -0.06 2.32 11.00
C PHE A 287 -0.40 3.17 9.78
N TYR A 288 0.51 3.27 8.80
CA TYR A 288 0.26 3.97 7.54
C TYR A 288 -0.98 3.41 6.82
N ALA A 289 -1.04 2.08 6.65
CA ALA A 289 -2.16 1.39 6.02
C ALA A 289 -3.48 1.67 6.74
N ASP A 290 -3.52 1.57 8.08
CA ASP A 290 -4.71 1.88 8.89
C ASP A 290 -5.19 3.33 8.71
N MET A 291 -4.27 4.29 8.62
CA MET A 291 -4.63 5.69 8.39
C MET A 291 -5.21 5.92 6.99
N VAL A 292 -4.58 5.35 5.94
CA VAL A 292 -5.07 5.46 4.56
C VAL A 292 -6.42 4.77 4.40
N GLU A 293 -6.58 3.56 4.94
CA GLU A 293 -7.84 2.82 4.91
C GLU A 293 -8.98 3.61 5.55
N ARG A 294 -8.79 4.13 6.78
CA ARG A 294 -9.81 4.92 7.48
C ARG A 294 -10.17 6.19 6.72
N PHE A 295 -9.17 6.90 6.19
CA PHE A 295 -9.39 8.12 5.43
C PHE A 295 -10.21 7.83 4.16
N LEU A 296 -9.80 6.87 3.33
CA LEU A 296 -10.51 6.56 2.08
C LEU A 296 -11.90 5.97 2.34
N LEU A 297 -12.07 5.15 3.38
CA LEU A 297 -13.39 4.65 3.78
C LEU A 297 -14.31 5.79 4.24
N SER A 298 -13.79 6.81 4.93
CA SER A 298 -14.58 7.99 5.31
C SER A 298 -15.02 8.83 4.11
N GLN A 299 -14.30 8.76 2.99
CA GLN A 299 -14.63 9.44 1.74
C GLN A 299 -15.59 8.64 0.85
N LEU A 300 -15.84 7.37 1.16
CA LEU A 300 -16.74 6.54 0.38
C LEU A 300 -18.16 7.12 0.42
N ALA A 301 -18.66 7.52 -0.73
CA ALA A 301 -20.01 8.05 -0.86
C ALA A 301 -21.02 6.97 -0.43
N LYS A 302 -22.10 7.40 0.23
CA LYS A 302 -23.17 6.48 0.71
C LYS A 302 -23.79 5.65 -0.40
N ASP A 303 -23.79 6.15 -1.63
CA ASP A 303 -24.30 5.45 -2.79
C ASP A 303 -23.24 4.60 -3.53
N GLY A 304 -21.97 4.70 -3.14
CA GLY A 304 -20.84 4.00 -3.75
C GLY A 304 -20.32 4.65 -5.04
N SER A 305 -20.79 5.85 -5.41
CA SER A 305 -20.47 6.49 -6.69
C SER A 305 -18.98 6.65 -7.00
N ASN A 306 -18.17 6.92 -5.97
CA ASN A 306 -16.71 7.07 -6.05
C ASN A 306 -15.93 5.80 -5.67
N GLY A 307 -16.59 4.64 -5.50
CA GLY A 307 -15.94 3.42 -5.01
C GLY A 307 -14.85 2.88 -5.94
N MET A 308 -14.98 3.04 -7.26
CA MET A 308 -13.94 2.56 -8.18
C MET A 308 -12.63 3.35 -8.03
N ASP A 309 -12.73 4.68 -8.00
CA ASP A 309 -11.58 5.58 -7.92
C ASP A 309 -10.87 5.43 -6.56
N LEU A 310 -11.66 5.31 -5.47
CA LEU A 310 -11.10 5.07 -4.13
C LEU A 310 -10.41 3.71 -4.01
N ALA A 311 -10.94 2.67 -4.66
CA ALA A 311 -10.31 1.36 -4.66
C ALA A 311 -8.97 1.37 -5.41
N GLU A 312 -8.88 2.05 -6.56
CA GLU A 312 -7.63 2.22 -7.31
C GLU A 312 -6.58 3.01 -6.52
N ARG A 313 -7.01 4.07 -5.84
CA ARG A 313 -6.13 4.84 -4.95
C ARG A 313 -5.64 3.99 -3.77
N LEU A 314 -6.52 3.20 -3.15
CA LEU A 314 -6.13 2.30 -2.06
C LEU A 314 -5.15 1.22 -2.53
N GLU A 315 -5.38 0.63 -3.70
CA GLU A 315 -4.48 -0.38 -4.27
C GLU A 315 -3.08 0.18 -4.56
N THR A 316 -3.00 1.46 -4.97
CA THR A 316 -1.74 2.16 -5.19
C THR A 316 -0.99 2.44 -3.89
N LEU A 317 -1.69 2.91 -2.86
CA LEU A 317 -1.07 3.32 -1.60
C LEU A 317 -0.81 2.13 -0.65
N VAL A 318 -1.71 1.16 -0.64
CA VAL A 318 -1.77 0.01 0.28
C VAL A 318 -2.14 -1.28 -0.48
N PRO A 319 -1.26 -1.78 -1.37
CA PRO A 319 -1.52 -2.97 -2.18
C PRO A 319 -1.82 -4.23 -1.34
N GLU A 320 -1.34 -4.29 -0.10
CA GLU A 320 -1.63 -5.40 0.82
C GLU A 320 -3.08 -5.41 1.34
N SER A 321 -3.83 -4.31 1.21
CA SER A 321 -5.22 -4.18 1.70
C SER A 321 -6.26 -4.73 0.71
N THR A 322 -6.06 -5.97 0.28
CA THR A 322 -6.87 -6.61 -0.77
C THR A 322 -8.35 -6.72 -0.40
N LEU A 323 -8.67 -7.05 0.86
CA LEU A 323 -10.05 -7.20 1.34
C LEU A 323 -10.83 -5.88 1.37
N VAL A 324 -10.21 -4.81 1.87
CA VAL A 324 -10.84 -3.48 1.94
C VAL A 324 -11.00 -2.92 0.53
N THR A 325 -9.96 -3.05 -0.32
CA THR A 325 -10.02 -2.68 -1.74
C THR A 325 -11.17 -3.38 -2.46
N LYS A 326 -11.34 -4.69 -2.24
CA LYS A 326 -12.46 -5.47 -2.77
C LYS A 326 -13.81 -4.94 -2.31
N SER A 327 -13.96 -4.64 -1.01
CA SER A 327 -15.20 -4.09 -0.45
C SER A 327 -15.57 -2.73 -1.05
N ILE A 328 -14.60 -1.82 -1.17
CA ILE A 328 -14.80 -0.49 -1.76
C ILE A 328 -15.18 -0.62 -3.25
N ARG A 329 -14.47 -1.49 -3.99
CA ARG A 329 -14.75 -1.76 -5.40
C ARG A 329 -16.15 -2.34 -5.60
N GLN A 330 -16.58 -3.25 -4.72
CA GLN A 330 -17.93 -3.83 -4.76
C GLN A 330 -19.01 -2.76 -4.60
N ALA A 331 -18.83 -1.79 -3.69
CA ALA A 331 -19.75 -0.66 -3.55
C ALA A 331 -19.86 0.16 -4.86
N GLY A 332 -18.73 0.40 -5.54
CA GLY A 332 -18.68 1.03 -6.86
C GLY A 332 -19.38 0.23 -7.97
N LEU A 333 -19.24 -1.09 -7.96
CA LEU A 333 -19.92 -1.97 -8.91
C LEU A 333 -21.43 -2.02 -8.68
N GLU A 334 -21.87 -2.05 -7.43
CA GLU A 334 -23.30 -1.99 -7.08
C GLU A 334 -23.94 -0.66 -7.52
N PHE A 335 -23.22 0.45 -7.36
CA PHE A 335 -23.62 1.74 -7.90
C PHE A 335 -23.77 1.71 -9.43
N LYS A 336 -22.77 1.18 -10.14
CA LYS A 336 -22.81 1.03 -11.61
C LYS A 336 -23.96 0.15 -12.06
N LEU A 337 -24.22 -0.95 -11.34
CA LEU A 337 -25.35 -1.85 -11.62
C LEU A 337 -26.70 -1.15 -11.44
N LYS A 338 -26.87 -0.30 -10.43
CA LYS A 338 -28.11 0.50 -10.23
C LYS A 338 -28.33 1.49 -11.38
N ARG A 339 -27.25 2.02 -11.97
CA ARG A 339 -27.29 3.01 -13.08
C ARG A 339 -26.85 2.43 -14.42
N VAL A 340 -27.02 1.12 -14.60
CA VAL A 340 -26.55 0.40 -15.80
C VAL A 340 -27.06 1.00 -17.11
N GLU A 341 -28.27 1.58 -17.08
CA GLU A 341 -28.94 2.25 -18.20
C GLU A 341 -28.22 3.54 -18.67
N GLN A 342 -27.38 4.11 -17.82
CA GLN A 342 -26.62 5.33 -18.11
C GLN A 342 -25.17 5.03 -18.55
N LEU A 343 -24.74 3.77 -18.48
CA LEU A 343 -23.37 3.38 -18.77
C LEU A 343 -23.05 3.42 -20.26
N THR A 344 -21.81 3.81 -20.59
CA THR A 344 -21.27 3.60 -21.94
C THR A 344 -21.00 2.11 -22.18
N ARG A 345 -20.78 1.72 -23.45
CA ARG A 345 -20.38 0.33 -23.78
C ARG A 345 -19.09 -0.06 -23.04
N SER A 346 -18.12 0.85 -22.95
CA SER A 346 -16.85 0.62 -22.26
C SER A 346 -17.05 0.43 -20.74
N ASP A 347 -17.89 1.26 -20.12
CA ASP A 347 -18.18 1.16 -18.69
C ASP A 347 -18.92 -0.13 -18.35
N MET A 348 -19.88 -0.52 -19.19
CA MET A 348 -20.61 -1.79 -19.07
C MET A 348 -19.65 -2.97 -19.15
N LEU A 349 -18.77 -3.00 -20.16
CA LEU A 349 -17.77 -4.07 -20.33
C LEU A 349 -16.79 -4.13 -19.16
N SER A 350 -16.34 -2.98 -18.67
CA SER A 350 -15.49 -2.90 -17.49
C SER A 350 -16.20 -3.45 -16.25
N ALA A 351 -17.46 -3.07 -16.02
CA ALA A 351 -18.26 -3.60 -14.91
C ALA A 351 -18.47 -5.11 -15.02
N ARG A 352 -18.79 -5.63 -16.22
CA ARG A 352 -18.90 -7.07 -16.49
C ARG A 352 -17.61 -7.78 -16.15
N ARG A 353 -16.45 -7.28 -16.62
CA ARG A 353 -15.14 -7.89 -16.34
C ARG A 353 -14.88 -7.97 -14.84
N TYR A 354 -15.13 -6.90 -14.09
CA TYR A 354 -14.97 -6.92 -12.63
C TYR A 354 -15.90 -7.92 -11.94
N PHE A 355 -17.17 -8.03 -12.36
CA PHE A 355 -18.07 -9.05 -11.80
C PHE A 355 -17.58 -10.48 -12.11
N LEU A 356 -16.96 -10.72 -13.27
CA LEU A 356 -16.35 -12.02 -13.59
C LEU A 356 -15.11 -12.30 -12.74
N GLU A 357 -14.24 -11.30 -12.52
CA GLU A 357 -13.05 -11.41 -11.65
C GLU A 357 -13.44 -11.74 -10.19
N TYR A 358 -14.62 -11.29 -9.75
CA TYR A 358 -15.17 -11.61 -8.43
C TYR A 358 -16.08 -12.84 -8.40
N GLU A 359 -16.10 -13.64 -9.48
CA GLU A 359 -16.91 -14.86 -9.61
C GLU A 359 -18.43 -14.64 -9.50
N GLU A 360 -18.90 -13.40 -9.68
CA GLU A 360 -20.31 -13.02 -9.65
C GLU A 360 -20.96 -13.14 -11.04
N LEU A 361 -20.98 -14.36 -11.59
CA LEU A 361 -21.43 -14.65 -12.97
C LEU A 361 -22.83 -14.11 -13.29
N GLU A 362 -23.76 -14.21 -12.34
CA GLU A 362 -25.14 -13.75 -12.54
C GLU A 362 -25.23 -12.22 -12.60
N LYS A 363 -24.45 -11.49 -11.78
CA LYS A 363 -24.40 -10.02 -11.87
C LYS A 363 -23.71 -9.57 -13.16
N ALA A 364 -22.69 -10.30 -13.63
CA ALA A 364 -22.05 -10.03 -14.91
C ALA A 364 -23.04 -10.15 -16.09
N LYS A 365 -23.88 -11.20 -16.11
CA LYS A 365 -24.95 -11.35 -17.11
C LYS A 365 -26.02 -10.26 -16.97
N GLU A 366 -26.39 -9.94 -15.74
CA GLU A 366 -27.43 -8.96 -15.44
C GLU A 366 -27.06 -7.54 -15.91
N VAL A 367 -25.80 -7.13 -15.72
CA VAL A 367 -25.29 -5.85 -16.25
C VAL A 367 -25.47 -5.77 -17.75
N VAL A 368 -25.08 -6.81 -18.49
CA VAL A 368 -25.21 -6.86 -19.95
C VAL A 368 -26.67 -6.82 -20.36
N ARG A 369 -27.51 -7.66 -19.74
CA ARG A 369 -28.93 -7.77 -20.05
C ARG A 369 -29.65 -6.43 -19.88
N ARG A 370 -29.53 -5.78 -18.72
CA ARG A 370 -30.18 -4.49 -18.45
C ARG A 370 -29.63 -3.36 -19.34
N TRP A 371 -28.34 -3.38 -19.65
CA TRP A 371 -27.75 -2.41 -20.58
C TRP A 371 -28.32 -2.56 -22.00
N LEU A 372 -28.44 -3.80 -22.49
CA LEU A 372 -29.02 -4.10 -23.81
C LEU A 372 -30.51 -3.79 -23.88
N GLU A 373 -31.28 -4.10 -22.84
CA GLU A 373 -32.71 -3.77 -22.76
C GLU A 373 -32.95 -2.26 -22.90
N ASN A 374 -32.16 -1.45 -22.20
CA ASN A 374 -32.25 0.00 -22.32
C ASN A 374 -31.74 0.54 -23.66
N ARG A 375 -30.70 -0.08 -24.24
CA ARG A 375 -30.26 0.22 -25.62
C ARG A 375 -31.36 -0.09 -26.65
N GLU A 376 -32.13 -1.15 -26.45
CA GLU A 376 -33.27 -1.49 -27.32
C GLU A 376 -34.37 -0.42 -27.26
N LEU A 377 -34.67 0.09 -26.06
CA LEU A 377 -35.58 1.22 -25.88
C LEU A 377 -35.08 2.46 -26.63
N ARG A 378 -33.80 2.84 -26.46
CA ARG A 378 -33.21 3.99 -27.16
C ARG A 378 -33.10 3.82 -28.67
N ALA A 379 -32.81 2.62 -29.16
CA ALA A 379 -32.76 2.33 -30.60
C ALA A 379 -34.11 2.59 -31.28
N THR A 380 -35.22 2.48 -30.54
CA THR A 380 -36.55 2.85 -31.04
C THR A 380 -36.67 4.36 -31.28
N GLU A 381 -35.98 5.18 -30.48
CA GLU A 381 -35.96 6.65 -30.59
C GLU A 381 -34.90 7.15 -31.59
N GLU A 382 -33.71 6.55 -31.60
CA GLU A 382 -32.60 6.87 -32.51
C GLU A 382 -32.87 6.43 -33.96
N GLY A 383 -33.82 5.52 -34.15
CA GLY A 383 -34.25 5.03 -35.45
C GLY A 383 -33.57 3.74 -35.90
N PRO A 384 -34.04 3.16 -37.02
CA PRO A 384 -33.69 1.80 -37.44
C PRO A 384 -32.19 1.59 -37.78
N ALA A 385 -31.44 2.68 -37.99
CA ALA A 385 -30.01 2.62 -38.27
C ALA A 385 -29.16 2.14 -37.08
N ALA A 386 -29.64 2.27 -35.84
CA ALA A 386 -28.94 1.83 -34.62
C ALA A 386 -29.09 0.32 -34.34
N VAL A 387 -30.06 -0.34 -34.98
CA VAL A 387 -30.44 -1.73 -34.71
C VAL A 387 -29.35 -2.77 -35.06
N PRO A 388 -28.60 -2.65 -36.18
CA PRO A 388 -27.54 -3.60 -36.49
C PRO A 388 -26.48 -3.73 -35.39
N GLN A 389 -26.03 -2.62 -34.81
CA GLN A 389 -25.05 -2.66 -33.72
C GLN A 389 -25.62 -3.35 -32.47
N LEU A 390 -26.89 -3.09 -32.15
CA LEU A 390 -27.57 -3.76 -31.02
C LEU A 390 -27.70 -5.28 -31.25
N ALA A 391 -28.02 -5.71 -32.46
CA ALA A 391 -28.09 -7.14 -32.81
C ALA A 391 -26.73 -7.83 -32.66
N ARG A 392 -25.64 -7.17 -33.07
CA ARG A 392 -24.27 -7.64 -32.84
C ARG A 392 -23.95 -7.74 -31.35
N ASP A 393 -24.23 -6.69 -30.58
CA ASP A 393 -23.95 -6.67 -29.13
C ASP A 393 -24.76 -7.78 -28.39
N ARG A 394 -26.00 -8.09 -28.79
CA ARG A 394 -26.78 -9.22 -28.24
C ARG A 394 -26.12 -10.57 -28.51
N THR A 395 -25.65 -10.76 -29.74
CA THR A 395 -24.98 -12.00 -30.14
C THR A 395 -23.63 -12.14 -29.43
N GLU A 396 -22.83 -11.07 -29.40
CA GLU A 396 -21.49 -11.05 -28.80
C GLU A 396 -21.55 -11.25 -27.28
N PHE A 397 -22.47 -10.59 -26.59
CA PHE A 397 -22.45 -10.57 -25.12
C PHE A 397 -23.38 -11.58 -24.44
N LEU A 398 -24.52 -11.92 -25.05
CA LEU A 398 -25.48 -12.88 -24.50
C LEU A 398 -25.50 -14.21 -25.25
N GLY A 399 -24.86 -14.32 -26.42
CA GLY A 399 -25.01 -15.48 -27.30
C GLY A 399 -26.42 -15.61 -27.89
N ASP A 400 -27.24 -14.55 -27.83
CA ASP A 400 -28.64 -14.55 -28.25
C ASP A 400 -28.76 -14.25 -29.76
N GLN A 401 -28.29 -15.18 -30.58
CA GLN A 401 -28.34 -15.05 -32.04
C GLN A 401 -29.79 -15.00 -32.55
N LYS A 402 -30.69 -15.80 -31.94
CA LYS A 402 -32.11 -15.84 -32.32
C LYS A 402 -32.78 -14.48 -32.07
N GLY A 403 -32.61 -13.91 -30.89
CA GLY A 403 -33.16 -12.60 -30.56
C GLY A 403 -32.55 -11.47 -31.40
N ALA A 404 -31.26 -11.55 -31.73
CA ALA A 404 -30.61 -10.60 -32.64
C ALA A 404 -31.24 -10.63 -34.05
N ILE A 405 -31.49 -11.81 -34.61
CA ILE A 405 -32.15 -11.97 -35.91
C ILE A 405 -33.60 -11.50 -35.86
N GLU A 406 -34.36 -11.87 -34.82
CA GLU A 406 -35.75 -11.44 -34.64
C GLU A 406 -35.86 -9.91 -34.59
N LEU A 407 -34.91 -9.25 -33.91
CA LEU A 407 -34.82 -7.79 -33.84
C LEU A 407 -34.58 -7.15 -35.23
N LEU A 408 -33.69 -7.72 -36.04
CA LEU A 408 -33.42 -7.25 -37.40
C LEU A 408 -34.63 -7.48 -38.33
N LEU A 409 -35.24 -8.66 -38.28
CA LEU A 409 -36.44 -9.00 -39.06
C LEU A 409 -37.64 -8.12 -38.69
N ARG A 410 -37.81 -7.81 -37.40
CA ARG A 410 -38.85 -6.87 -36.94
C ARG A 410 -38.60 -5.47 -37.52
N THR A 411 -37.36 -5.02 -37.49
CA THR A 411 -36.97 -3.69 -37.98
C THR A 411 -37.16 -3.54 -39.48
N ILE A 412 -36.75 -4.52 -40.30
CA ILE A 412 -36.88 -4.44 -41.75
C ILE A 412 -38.33 -4.54 -42.23
N ARG A 413 -39.22 -5.18 -41.46
CA ARG A 413 -40.67 -5.19 -41.74
C ARG A 413 -41.29 -3.80 -41.58
N THR A 414 -40.84 -3.05 -40.58
CA THR A 414 -41.32 -1.69 -40.31
C THR A 414 -40.64 -0.65 -41.21
N TYR A 415 -39.36 -0.85 -41.53
CA TYR A 415 -38.53 0.07 -42.31
C TYR A 415 -37.80 -0.66 -43.45
N PRO A 416 -38.45 -0.95 -44.58
CA PRO A 416 -37.90 -1.78 -45.65
C PRO A 416 -36.67 -1.19 -46.36
N ASP A 417 -36.46 0.12 -46.30
CA ASP A 417 -35.43 0.82 -47.07
C ASP A 417 -34.09 0.97 -46.33
N VAL A 418 -33.97 0.43 -45.11
CA VAL A 418 -32.78 0.62 -44.26
C VAL A 418 -31.67 -0.35 -44.66
N GLU A 419 -30.71 0.15 -45.44
CA GLU A 419 -29.64 -0.66 -46.04
C GLU A 419 -28.72 -1.32 -45.00
N SER A 420 -28.47 -0.66 -43.86
CA SER A 420 -27.63 -1.20 -42.79
C SER A 420 -28.22 -2.48 -42.16
N VAL A 421 -29.55 -2.58 -42.06
CA VAL A 421 -30.26 -3.77 -41.55
C VAL A 421 -30.25 -4.90 -42.59
N LYS A 422 -30.41 -4.58 -43.87
CA LYS A 422 -30.30 -5.58 -44.96
C LYS A 422 -28.91 -6.21 -45.01
N LYS A 423 -27.87 -5.36 -44.92
CA LYS A 423 -26.49 -5.80 -44.89
C LYS A 423 -26.24 -6.74 -43.70
N GLU A 424 -26.70 -6.36 -42.51
CA GLU A 424 -26.55 -7.21 -41.32
C GLU A 424 -27.27 -8.55 -41.46
N LEU A 425 -28.52 -8.57 -41.96
CA LEU A 425 -29.25 -9.81 -42.23
C LEU A 425 -28.50 -10.70 -43.23
N GLY A 426 -27.93 -10.11 -44.28
CA GLY A 426 -27.07 -10.81 -45.24
C GLY A 426 -25.82 -11.42 -44.59
N GLU A 427 -25.12 -10.66 -43.74
CA GLU A 427 -23.97 -11.15 -42.96
C GLU A 427 -24.36 -12.32 -42.03
N GLN A 428 -25.61 -12.34 -41.54
CA GLN A 428 -26.18 -13.42 -40.72
C GLN A 428 -26.78 -14.59 -41.54
N GLY A 429 -26.62 -14.60 -42.87
CA GLY A 429 -27.07 -15.70 -43.74
C GLY A 429 -28.54 -15.64 -44.18
N TYR A 430 -29.19 -14.48 -44.07
CA TYR A 430 -30.55 -14.26 -44.54
C TYR A 430 -30.55 -13.58 -45.92
N ALA A 431 -31.49 -13.97 -46.78
CA ALA A 431 -31.70 -13.38 -48.10
C ALA A 431 -33.18 -13.00 -48.31
N PHE A 432 -33.42 -11.99 -49.14
CA PHE A 432 -34.78 -11.58 -49.51
C PHE A 432 -35.29 -12.44 -50.67
N LEU A 433 -36.11 -13.44 -50.35
CA LEU A 433 -36.59 -14.47 -51.28
C LEU A 433 -38.12 -14.55 -51.22
N GLU A 434 -38.77 -14.58 -52.39
CA GLU A 434 -40.23 -14.67 -52.51
C GLU A 434 -40.98 -13.56 -51.74
N GLY A 435 -40.42 -12.35 -51.72
CA GLY A 435 -41.03 -11.19 -51.05
C GLY A 435 -40.89 -11.17 -49.53
N ARG A 436 -40.08 -12.06 -48.93
CA ARG A 436 -39.78 -12.07 -47.49
C ARG A 436 -38.33 -12.42 -47.20
N TRP A 437 -37.80 -11.95 -46.08
CA TRP A 437 -36.47 -12.35 -45.60
C TRP A 437 -36.53 -13.79 -45.04
N GLN A 438 -35.71 -14.69 -45.57
CA GLN A 438 -35.63 -16.10 -45.17
C GLN A 438 -34.16 -16.48 -44.93
N ASN A 439 -33.93 -17.46 -44.06
CA ASN A 439 -32.61 -18.05 -43.91
C ASN A 439 -32.23 -18.76 -45.22
N LEU A 440 -31.09 -18.39 -45.82
CA LEU A 440 -30.70 -18.88 -47.14
C LEU A 440 -30.45 -20.39 -47.12
N ALA A 441 -29.76 -20.89 -46.10
CA ALA A 441 -29.43 -22.32 -45.99
C ALA A 441 -30.69 -23.18 -45.79
N GLU A 442 -31.64 -22.72 -44.98
CA GLU A 442 -32.92 -23.42 -44.78
C GLU A 442 -33.78 -23.42 -46.05
N TRP A 443 -33.79 -22.31 -46.79
CA TRP A 443 -34.54 -22.21 -48.04
C TRP A 443 -33.92 -23.09 -49.14
N GLU A 444 -32.60 -23.08 -49.31
CA GLU A 444 -31.89 -23.94 -50.27
C GLU A 444 -32.08 -25.43 -49.98
N ALA A 445 -32.12 -25.81 -48.70
CA ALA A 445 -32.41 -27.18 -48.27
C ALA A 445 -33.86 -27.62 -48.56
N ALA A 446 -34.80 -26.67 -48.61
CA ALA A 446 -36.22 -26.94 -48.82
C ALA A 446 -36.64 -26.98 -50.30
N GLN A 447 -35.74 -26.68 -51.25
CA GLN A 447 -36.08 -26.67 -52.68
C GLN A 447 -36.15 -28.09 -53.28
N PRO A 448 -37.24 -28.42 -54.03
CA PRO A 448 -37.44 -29.75 -54.62
C PRO A 448 -36.33 -30.19 -55.60
N ASP A 449 -35.77 -29.26 -56.37
CA ASP A 449 -34.79 -29.58 -57.43
C ASP A 449 -33.46 -30.10 -56.85
N ASN A 450 -33.07 -29.65 -55.65
CA ASN A 450 -31.86 -30.12 -54.97
C ASN A 450 -32.07 -31.42 -54.16
N SER A 451 -33.32 -31.89 -53.99
CA SER A 451 -33.61 -33.11 -53.23
C SER A 451 -33.03 -34.36 -53.91
N SER A 452 -33.12 -34.43 -55.23
CA SER A 452 -32.59 -35.54 -56.03
C SER A 452 -31.06 -35.54 -56.04
N GLU A 453 -30.42 -34.38 -56.23
CA GLU A 453 -28.95 -34.27 -56.21
C GLU A 453 -28.36 -34.55 -54.82
N ASN A 454 -29.01 -34.07 -53.75
CA ASN A 454 -28.60 -34.38 -52.38
C ASN A 454 -28.78 -35.86 -52.03
N ALA A 455 -29.88 -36.47 -52.47
CA ALA A 455 -30.11 -37.91 -52.28
C ALA A 455 -29.09 -38.77 -53.04
N MET A 456 -28.72 -38.39 -54.27
CA MET A 456 -27.62 -39.02 -55.03
C MET A 456 -26.28 -38.93 -54.28
N ARG A 457 -25.92 -37.78 -53.70
CA ARG A 457 -24.70 -37.61 -52.89
C ARG A 457 -24.70 -38.45 -51.61
N GLN A 458 -25.86 -38.65 -51.01
CA GLN A 458 -26.02 -39.43 -49.77
C GLN A 458 -26.21 -40.93 -50.03
N GLY A 459 -26.32 -41.36 -51.28
CA GLY A 459 -26.44 -42.78 -51.66
C GLY A 459 -27.85 -43.37 -51.49
N PHE A 460 -28.89 -42.54 -51.46
CA PHE A 460 -30.29 -42.99 -51.32
C PHE A 460 -31.15 -42.50 -52.49
N VAL A 461 -32.23 -43.23 -52.79
CA VAL A 461 -33.15 -42.90 -53.89
C VAL A 461 -34.43 -42.30 -53.33
N VAL A 462 -34.91 -41.21 -53.94
CA VAL A 462 -36.18 -40.55 -53.61
C VAL A 462 -37.15 -40.56 -54.80
N GLU A 463 -38.43 -40.36 -54.52
CA GLU A 463 -39.46 -40.18 -55.56
C GLU A 463 -39.11 -39.01 -56.49
N GLY A 464 -39.44 -39.15 -57.78
CA GLY A 464 -39.08 -38.18 -58.82
C GLY A 464 -37.73 -38.40 -59.50
N MET A 465 -36.84 -39.26 -58.97
CA MET A 465 -35.58 -39.59 -59.65
C MET A 465 -35.81 -40.27 -61.02
N THR A 466 -34.92 -40.03 -61.99
CA THR A 466 -34.90 -40.73 -63.28
C THR A 466 -34.18 -42.08 -63.19
N PHE A 467 -34.33 -42.93 -64.21
CA PHE A 467 -33.57 -44.19 -64.29
C PHE A 467 -32.06 -43.97 -64.19
N GLU A 468 -31.52 -43.00 -64.92
CA GLU A 468 -30.09 -42.69 -64.93
C GLU A 468 -29.60 -42.25 -63.54
N GLN A 469 -30.39 -41.43 -62.85
CA GLN A 469 -30.08 -41.00 -61.48
C GLN A 469 -30.05 -42.18 -60.50
N VAL A 470 -30.99 -43.12 -60.62
CA VAL A 470 -31.01 -44.32 -59.77
C VAL A 470 -29.86 -45.27 -60.09
N GLU A 471 -29.51 -45.47 -61.36
CA GLU A 471 -28.34 -46.29 -61.73
C GLU A 471 -27.03 -45.67 -61.24
N LEU A 472 -26.90 -44.35 -61.32
CA LEU A 472 -25.74 -43.64 -60.77
C LEU A 472 -25.66 -43.75 -59.24
N THR A 473 -26.80 -43.84 -58.55
CA THR A 473 -26.86 -43.87 -57.08
C THR A 473 -26.67 -45.27 -56.50
N LEU A 474 -27.36 -46.28 -57.05
CA LEU A 474 -27.40 -47.65 -56.50
C LEU A 474 -26.67 -48.68 -57.38
N GLY A 475 -26.12 -48.27 -58.53
CA GLY A 475 -25.55 -49.17 -59.52
C GLY A 475 -26.62 -49.88 -60.37
N TYR A 476 -26.28 -51.04 -60.93
CA TYR A 476 -27.22 -51.81 -61.74
C TYR A 476 -28.12 -52.71 -60.87
N PRO A 477 -29.43 -52.78 -61.14
CA PRO A 477 -30.33 -53.64 -60.39
C PRO A 477 -30.09 -55.12 -60.68
N VAL A 478 -30.31 -55.98 -59.68
CA VAL A 478 -30.16 -57.44 -59.81
C VAL A 478 -31.36 -58.04 -60.55
N THR A 479 -32.56 -57.51 -60.32
CA THR A 479 -33.76 -57.91 -61.04
C THR A 479 -34.56 -56.71 -61.53
N ARG A 480 -35.10 -56.84 -62.73
CA ARG A 480 -36.03 -55.87 -63.34
C ARG A 480 -37.32 -56.61 -63.68
N LEU A 481 -38.41 -56.20 -63.05
CA LEU A 481 -39.75 -56.69 -63.38
C LEU A 481 -40.51 -55.58 -64.10
N ARG A 482 -41.04 -55.86 -65.29
CA ARG A 482 -41.82 -54.89 -66.06
C ARG A 482 -43.25 -55.39 -66.24
N SER A 483 -44.20 -54.54 -65.85
CA SER A 483 -45.63 -54.74 -66.09
C SER A 483 -46.15 -53.63 -67.01
N VAL A 484 -46.89 -54.00 -68.05
CA VAL A 484 -47.43 -53.06 -69.04
C VAL A 484 -48.95 -53.13 -69.00
N SER A 485 -49.59 -52.01 -68.65
CA SER A 485 -51.05 -51.86 -68.72
C SER A 485 -51.48 -51.14 -70.00
N ALA A 486 -52.78 -50.90 -70.19
CA ALA A 486 -53.29 -50.16 -71.34
C ALA A 486 -52.76 -48.70 -71.41
N GLN A 487 -52.41 -48.09 -70.26
CA GLN A 487 -52.06 -46.67 -70.18
C GLN A 487 -50.67 -46.40 -69.62
N LYS A 488 -50.13 -47.29 -68.77
CA LYS A 488 -48.85 -47.08 -68.09
C LYS A 488 -47.95 -48.29 -68.19
N VAL A 489 -46.65 -48.03 -68.12
CA VAL A 489 -45.64 -49.04 -67.88
C VAL A 489 -45.13 -48.84 -66.45
N LEU A 490 -45.11 -49.92 -65.68
CA LEU A 490 -44.51 -49.99 -64.37
C LEU A 490 -43.26 -50.87 -64.46
N GLU A 491 -42.13 -50.37 -63.97
CA GLU A 491 -40.89 -51.14 -63.88
C GLU A 491 -40.39 -51.11 -62.45
N ILE A 492 -40.22 -52.29 -61.86
CA ILE A 492 -39.73 -52.47 -60.49
C ILE A 492 -38.30 -52.98 -60.57
N TRP A 493 -37.39 -52.23 -59.98
CA TRP A 493 -35.98 -52.58 -59.85
C TRP A 493 -35.71 -53.06 -58.44
N THR A 494 -34.97 -54.15 -58.32
CA THR A 494 -34.57 -54.69 -57.01
C THR A 494 -33.07 -54.62 -56.86
N PHE A 495 -32.63 -54.01 -55.76
CA PHE A 495 -31.23 -53.87 -55.38
C PHE A 495 -30.96 -54.61 -54.07
N PRO A 496 -29.88 -55.40 -53.98
CA PRO A 496 -29.47 -56.01 -52.72
C PRO A 496 -28.83 -54.94 -51.83
N GLN A 497 -29.31 -54.79 -50.59
CA GLN A 497 -28.71 -53.89 -49.61
C GLN A 497 -27.88 -54.68 -48.58
N SER A 498 -28.32 -55.90 -48.23
CA SER A 498 -27.59 -56.86 -47.39
C SER A 498 -27.95 -58.30 -47.78
N GLN A 499 -27.46 -59.32 -47.07
CA GLN A 499 -27.86 -60.71 -47.32
C GLN A 499 -29.36 -60.97 -47.10
N THR A 500 -30.03 -60.12 -46.31
CA THR A 500 -31.44 -60.30 -45.93
C THR A 500 -32.34 -59.16 -46.34
N SER A 501 -31.81 -58.01 -46.78
CA SER A 501 -32.61 -56.83 -47.15
C SER A 501 -32.44 -56.41 -48.61
N LYS A 502 -33.54 -55.93 -49.21
CA LYS A 502 -33.59 -55.48 -50.60
C LYS A 502 -34.32 -54.15 -50.72
N ILE A 503 -33.84 -53.30 -51.62
CA ILE A 503 -34.50 -52.04 -51.98
C ILE A 503 -35.27 -52.27 -53.28
N LEU A 504 -36.55 -51.94 -53.25
CA LEU A 504 -37.45 -51.96 -54.40
C LEU A 504 -37.68 -50.52 -54.86
N VAL A 505 -37.30 -50.21 -56.09
CA VAL A 505 -37.53 -48.91 -56.72
C VAL A 505 -38.54 -49.10 -57.84
N THR A 506 -39.70 -48.46 -57.71
CA THR A 506 -40.78 -48.53 -58.71
C THR A 506 -40.77 -47.29 -59.58
N PHE A 507 -40.68 -47.49 -60.88
CA PHE A 507 -40.77 -46.46 -61.89
C PHE A 507 -42.10 -46.55 -62.62
N ASP A 508 -42.69 -45.41 -62.96
CA ASP A 508 -43.82 -45.35 -63.88
C ASP A 508 -43.56 -44.40 -65.06
N TRP A 509 -44.18 -44.71 -66.20
CA TRP A 509 -44.30 -43.78 -67.32
C TRP A 509 -45.49 -44.15 -68.22
N THR A 510 -45.92 -43.19 -69.03
CA THR A 510 -47.04 -43.36 -69.97
C THR A 510 -46.66 -44.33 -71.09
N ARG A 511 -47.56 -45.26 -71.43
CA ARG A 511 -47.35 -46.21 -72.53
C ARG A 511 -47.26 -45.45 -73.86
N GLY A 512 -46.16 -45.68 -74.60
CA GLY A 512 -45.85 -44.95 -75.84
C GLY A 512 -44.90 -43.77 -75.65
N ALA A 513 -44.68 -43.32 -74.41
CA ALA A 513 -43.61 -42.37 -74.09
C ALA A 513 -42.24 -43.07 -74.01
N SER A 514 -41.18 -42.29 -74.21
CA SER A 514 -39.81 -42.78 -74.06
C SER A 514 -39.55 -43.21 -72.62
N ARG A 515 -38.77 -44.28 -72.45
CA ARG A 515 -38.32 -44.76 -71.13
C ARG A 515 -37.57 -43.68 -70.34
N VAL A 516 -36.98 -42.70 -71.00
CA VAL A 516 -36.27 -41.56 -70.39
C VAL A 516 -37.22 -40.67 -69.56
N SER A 517 -38.53 -40.68 -69.84
CA SER A 517 -39.51 -39.92 -69.07
C SER A 517 -39.96 -40.62 -67.79
N ALA A 518 -39.44 -41.82 -67.48
CA ALA A 518 -39.82 -42.53 -66.29
C ALA A 518 -39.30 -41.85 -65.03
N ARG A 519 -40.10 -41.90 -63.98
CA ARG A 519 -39.80 -41.31 -62.68
C ARG A 519 -40.05 -42.34 -61.59
N VAL A 520 -39.23 -42.31 -60.55
CA VAL A 520 -39.48 -43.10 -59.34
C VAL A 520 -40.78 -42.61 -58.71
N VAL A 521 -41.73 -43.51 -58.53
CA VAL A 521 -43.02 -43.23 -57.88
C VAL A 521 -43.12 -43.88 -56.51
N LYS A 522 -42.22 -44.81 -56.19
CA LYS A 522 -42.18 -45.48 -54.89
C LYS A 522 -40.82 -46.11 -54.63
N VAL A 523 -40.34 -45.99 -53.40
CA VAL A 523 -39.16 -46.72 -52.89
C VAL A 523 -39.56 -47.49 -51.64
N GLU A 524 -39.32 -48.80 -51.62
CA GLU A 524 -39.61 -49.67 -50.46
C GLU A 524 -38.34 -50.39 -50.02
N GLN A 525 -38.11 -50.49 -48.72
CA GLN A 525 -37.07 -51.34 -48.14
C GLN A 525 -37.76 -52.58 -47.55
N GLN A 526 -37.33 -53.77 -47.99
CA GLN A 526 -37.82 -55.07 -47.53
C GLN A 526 -36.73 -55.85 -46.80
#